data_AF-A0A5C7EQW0-F1
#
_entry.id   AF-A0A5C7EQW0-F1
#
_cell.length_a   1.000
_cell.length_b   1.000
_cell.length_c   1.000
_cell.angle_alpha   90.00
_cell.angle_beta   90.00
_cell.angle_gamma   90.00
#
_symmetry.space_group_name_H-M   'P 1'
#
loop_
_entity.id
_entity.type
_entity.pdbx_description
1 polymer ?
#
loop_
_entity_poly.entity_id
_entity_poly.type
_entity_poly.pdbx_seq_one_letter_code
_entity_poly.pdbx_strand_id
1 'polypeptide(L)'
;MDPAIYVCRYLEASYAAAHPDLTDAARELVRSEIERNPEAYAHEPHAQALVSYARVHARMIAELARMEELPDGEFERQRSRLFDETRLALFKIIETDRSCIDARLLDLLLADVPLDDCLRDLLALEREAREQIRCAHDDFDPEAPGLWRGANEDEAAARTLEDPQVIGWLHCVEALSQGSLTSARYRAAGTYAQQVLRARGYANHAEGTLFLALARLEDEDAFFACSRAIGEAAEESPWYLLGRTLLFYKLGRRKNARRALRDFAGRCEGGAFFLLNPTYLTPYLPVRPEVSEAWRRSHQAVWEADGIIADTPDFANWAATVEGVEAASEDFARRRGF
;
A
#
# COMPACT_ATOMS: atom_id res chain seq x y z
N MET A 1 -1.78 -5.38 1.53
CA MET A 1 -2.77 -6.45 1.27
C MET A 1 -3.93 -6.34 2.27
N ASP A 2 -5.15 -6.73 1.87
CA ASP A 2 -6.32 -6.72 2.76
C ASP A 2 -6.26 -7.86 3.82
N PRO A 3 -6.52 -7.58 5.12
CA PRO A 3 -6.63 -8.60 6.17
C PRO A 3 -7.57 -9.75 5.88
N ALA A 4 -8.69 -9.51 5.20
CA ALA A 4 -9.64 -10.55 4.84
C ALA A 4 -9.03 -11.63 3.92
N ILE A 5 -7.95 -11.30 3.19
CA ILE A 5 -7.28 -12.24 2.29
C ILE A 5 -6.34 -13.15 3.09
N TYR A 6 -5.33 -12.58 3.75
CA TYR A 6 -4.28 -13.38 4.37
C TYR A 6 -4.74 -14.07 5.66
N VAL A 7 -5.69 -13.48 6.42
CA VAL A 7 -6.22 -14.12 7.63
C VAL A 7 -6.98 -15.40 7.26
N CYS A 8 -7.79 -15.36 6.20
CA CYS A 8 -8.48 -16.56 5.72
C CYS A 8 -7.49 -17.63 5.24
N ARG A 9 -6.41 -17.23 4.56
CA ARG A 9 -5.35 -18.15 4.11
C ARG A 9 -4.58 -18.80 5.26
N TYR A 10 -4.23 -18.03 6.28
CA TYR A 10 -3.63 -18.54 7.51
C TYR A 10 -4.53 -19.56 8.21
N LEU A 11 -5.83 -19.28 8.34
CA LEU A 11 -6.80 -20.20 8.94
C LEU A 11 -6.97 -21.47 8.10
N GLU A 12 -7.00 -21.34 6.77
CA GLU A 12 -7.06 -22.48 5.85
C GLU A 12 -5.84 -23.40 6.01
N ALA A 13 -4.64 -22.82 5.99
CA ALA A 13 -3.39 -23.57 6.17
C ALA A 13 -3.31 -24.25 7.55
N SER A 14 -3.69 -23.53 8.61
CA SER A 14 -3.74 -24.06 9.97
C SER A 14 -4.72 -25.23 10.08
N TYR A 15 -5.91 -25.09 9.48
CA TYR A 15 -6.92 -26.14 9.49
C TYR A 15 -6.47 -27.37 8.70
N ALA A 16 -5.88 -27.17 7.52
CA ALA A 16 -5.36 -28.25 6.69
C ALA A 16 -4.22 -29.01 7.38
N ALA A 17 -3.33 -28.32 8.08
CA ALA A 17 -2.26 -28.93 8.86
C ALA A 17 -2.79 -29.80 10.01
N ALA A 18 -3.89 -29.37 10.66
CA ALA A 18 -4.56 -30.15 11.70
C ALA A 18 -5.38 -31.35 11.16
N HIS A 19 -5.72 -31.35 9.87
CA HIS A 19 -6.56 -32.36 9.23
C HIS A 19 -5.93 -32.87 7.91
N PRO A 20 -4.85 -33.67 7.97
CA PRO A 20 -4.09 -34.09 6.79
C PRO A 20 -4.89 -34.95 5.80
N ASP A 21 -5.96 -35.61 6.27
CA ASP A 21 -6.80 -36.51 5.46
C ASP A 21 -7.90 -35.78 4.65
N LEU A 22 -7.94 -34.45 4.67
CA LEU A 22 -8.91 -33.68 3.88
C LEU A 22 -8.70 -33.90 2.38
N THR A 23 -9.77 -34.33 1.70
CA THR A 23 -9.84 -34.33 0.24
C THR A 23 -9.84 -32.90 -0.31
N ASP A 24 -9.45 -32.71 -1.57
CA ASP A 24 -9.46 -31.38 -2.21
C ASP A 24 -10.86 -30.74 -2.22
N ALA A 25 -11.90 -31.54 -2.43
CA ALA A 25 -13.28 -31.06 -2.35
C ALA A 25 -13.65 -30.58 -0.93
N ALA A 26 -13.14 -31.25 0.11
CA ALA A 26 -13.34 -30.81 1.48
C ALA A 26 -12.56 -29.53 1.81
N ARG A 27 -11.34 -29.36 1.26
CA ARG A 27 -10.56 -28.13 1.41
C ARG A 27 -11.27 -26.93 0.80
N GLU A 28 -11.88 -27.10 -0.38
CA GLU A 28 -12.64 -26.01 -1.02
C GLU A 28 -13.87 -25.59 -0.20
N LEU A 29 -14.58 -26.56 0.38
CA LEU A 29 -15.70 -26.28 1.29
C LEU A 29 -15.23 -25.54 2.55
N VAL A 30 -14.13 -25.97 3.16
CA VAL A 30 -13.54 -25.31 4.33
C VAL A 30 -13.16 -23.87 4.01
N ARG A 31 -12.50 -23.62 2.86
CA ARG A 31 -12.16 -22.26 2.43
C ARG A 31 -13.40 -21.37 2.35
N SER A 32 -14.45 -21.85 1.69
CA SER A 32 -15.71 -21.12 1.55
C SER A 32 -16.37 -20.82 2.91
N GLU A 33 -16.24 -21.72 3.88
CA GLU A 33 -16.80 -21.52 5.23
C GLU A 33 -15.95 -20.57 6.08
N ILE A 34 -14.60 -20.63 5.95
CA ILE A 34 -13.69 -19.69 6.60
C ILE A 34 -13.96 -18.26 6.11
N GLU A 35 -14.16 -18.07 4.81
CA GLU A 35 -14.49 -16.74 4.25
C GLU A 35 -15.80 -16.17 4.80
N ARG A 36 -16.76 -17.02 5.17
CA ARG A 36 -18.07 -16.62 5.73
C ARG A 36 -18.05 -16.42 7.24
N ASN A 37 -17.28 -17.25 7.96
CA ASN A 37 -17.27 -17.31 9.41
C ASN A 37 -15.88 -17.68 9.94
N PRO A 38 -14.89 -16.79 9.79
CA PRO A 38 -13.51 -17.06 10.20
C PRO A 38 -13.39 -17.30 11.71
N GLU A 39 -14.28 -16.72 12.52
CA GLU A 39 -14.31 -16.92 13.98
C GLU A 39 -14.47 -18.39 14.37
N ALA A 40 -15.19 -19.19 13.59
CA ALA A 40 -15.39 -20.61 13.88
C ALA A 40 -14.10 -21.43 13.75
N TYR A 41 -13.08 -20.91 13.06
CA TYR A 41 -11.81 -21.58 12.81
C TYR A 41 -10.64 -20.97 13.60
N ALA A 42 -10.87 -19.85 14.30
CA ALA A 42 -9.87 -19.16 15.10
C ALA A 42 -9.82 -19.69 16.54
N HIS A 43 -9.18 -20.85 16.75
CA HIS A 43 -9.13 -21.49 18.06
C HIS A 43 -7.97 -21.03 18.96
N GLU A 44 -6.87 -20.57 18.36
CA GLU A 44 -5.69 -20.10 19.08
C GLU A 44 -5.73 -18.60 19.33
N PRO A 45 -5.08 -18.08 20.40
CA PRO A 45 -5.05 -16.65 20.70
C PRO A 45 -4.58 -15.79 19.51
N HIS A 46 -3.56 -16.24 18.78
CA HIS A 46 -3.07 -15.52 17.59
C HIS A 46 -4.14 -15.44 16.49
N ALA A 47 -4.77 -16.58 16.17
CA ALA A 47 -5.85 -16.61 15.18
C ALA A 47 -7.03 -15.71 15.58
N GLN A 48 -7.39 -15.68 16.87
CA GLN A 48 -8.45 -14.83 17.41
C GLN A 48 -8.10 -13.35 17.31
N ALA A 49 -6.84 -12.99 17.56
CA ALA A 49 -6.33 -11.62 17.42
C ALA A 49 -6.39 -11.17 15.96
N LEU A 50 -5.96 -12.02 15.02
CA LEU A 50 -5.99 -11.74 13.57
C LEU A 50 -7.42 -11.52 13.04
N VAL A 51 -8.37 -12.41 13.39
CA VAL A 51 -9.78 -12.24 13.00
C VAL A 51 -10.37 -10.99 13.62
N SER A 52 -10.05 -10.71 14.89
CA SER A 52 -10.49 -9.48 15.56
C SER A 52 -9.93 -8.23 14.88
N TYR A 53 -8.66 -8.25 14.48
CA TYR A 53 -8.03 -7.17 13.74
C TYR A 53 -8.69 -6.94 12.38
N ALA A 54 -8.89 -8.01 11.59
CA ALA A 54 -9.53 -7.92 10.27
C ALA A 54 -10.92 -7.26 10.37
N ARG A 55 -11.71 -7.61 11.39
CA ARG A 55 -13.02 -7.00 11.64
C ARG A 55 -12.92 -5.53 12.05
N VAL A 56 -11.98 -5.18 12.94
CA VAL A 56 -11.76 -3.78 13.37
C VAL A 56 -11.33 -2.92 12.18
N HIS A 57 -10.40 -3.42 11.37
CA HIS A 57 -9.92 -2.76 10.16
C HIS A 57 -11.06 -2.56 9.15
N ALA A 58 -11.82 -3.62 8.81
CA ALA A 58 -12.94 -3.53 7.88
C ALA A 58 -14.01 -2.53 8.34
N ARG A 59 -14.35 -2.52 9.65
CA ARG A 59 -15.28 -1.52 10.21
C ARG A 59 -14.72 -0.11 10.04
N MET A 60 -13.45 0.13 10.39
CA MET A 60 -12.84 1.45 10.27
C MET A 60 -12.87 1.96 8.83
N ILE A 61 -12.48 1.13 7.85
CA ILE A 61 -12.50 1.50 6.43
C ILE A 61 -13.93 1.80 5.96
N ALA A 62 -14.91 0.97 6.34
CA ALA A 62 -16.31 1.19 5.98
C ALA A 62 -16.89 2.48 6.58
N GLU A 63 -16.56 2.81 7.83
CA GLU A 63 -17.00 4.06 8.45
C GLU A 63 -16.32 5.28 7.83
N LEU A 64 -15.01 5.21 7.51
CA LEU A 64 -14.32 6.30 6.79
C LEU A 64 -14.96 6.59 5.43
N ALA A 65 -15.32 5.55 4.68
CA ALA A 65 -15.98 5.71 3.39
C ALA A 65 -17.37 6.37 3.50
N ARG A 66 -18.10 6.16 4.61
CA ARG A 66 -19.38 6.84 4.85
C ARG A 66 -19.23 8.32 5.18
N MET A 67 -18.02 8.75 5.54
CA MET A 67 -17.73 10.13 5.90
C MET A 67 -17.32 11.00 4.70
N GLU A 68 -17.12 10.43 3.49
CA GLU A 68 -16.61 11.14 2.30
C GLU A 68 -17.42 12.41 1.95
N GLU A 69 -18.74 12.38 2.14
CA GLU A 69 -19.66 13.47 1.78
C GLU A 69 -19.98 14.41 2.97
N LEU A 70 -19.37 14.20 4.13
CA LEU A 70 -19.63 15.04 5.30
C LEU A 70 -18.92 16.40 5.18
N PRO A 71 -19.53 17.48 5.70
CA PRO A 71 -18.85 18.76 5.83
C PRO A 71 -17.61 18.64 6.73
N ASP A 72 -16.53 19.36 6.40
CA ASP A 72 -15.21 19.27 7.07
C ASP A 72 -15.28 19.21 8.61
N GLY A 73 -16.03 20.12 9.23
CA GLY A 73 -16.12 20.18 10.69
C GLY A 73 -16.83 18.98 11.33
N GLU A 74 -17.74 18.34 10.60
CA GLU A 74 -18.39 17.10 11.03
C GLU A 74 -17.51 15.88 10.73
N PHE A 75 -16.90 15.83 9.55
CA PHE A 75 -15.92 14.84 9.15
C PHE A 75 -14.81 14.69 10.21
N GLU A 76 -14.18 15.80 10.59
CA GLU A 76 -13.10 15.80 11.57
C GLU A 76 -13.53 15.25 12.94
N ARG A 77 -14.70 15.66 13.44
CA ARG A 77 -15.23 15.15 14.72
C ARG A 77 -15.54 13.66 14.67
N GLN A 78 -16.16 13.19 13.59
CA GLN A 78 -16.51 11.78 13.44
C GLN A 78 -15.25 10.92 13.25
N ARG A 79 -14.27 11.40 12.48
CA ARG A 79 -12.99 10.75 12.27
C ARG A 79 -12.21 10.56 13.57
N SER A 80 -12.06 11.61 14.38
CA SER A 80 -11.36 11.51 15.66
C SER A 80 -12.02 10.49 16.60
N ARG A 81 -13.35 10.50 16.69
CA ARG A 81 -14.09 9.52 17.48
C ARG A 81 -13.88 8.08 16.96
N LEU A 82 -13.93 7.89 15.64
CA LEU A 82 -13.68 6.58 15.03
C LEU A 82 -12.27 6.08 15.35
N PHE A 83 -11.27 6.96 15.29
CA PHE A 83 -9.88 6.62 15.60
C PHE A 83 -9.72 6.26 17.07
N ASP A 84 -10.30 7.01 18.01
CA ASP A 84 -10.27 6.67 19.44
C ASP A 84 -10.93 5.31 19.72
N GLU A 85 -12.10 5.05 19.14
CA GLU A 85 -12.80 3.76 19.26
C GLU A 85 -11.97 2.60 18.66
N THR A 86 -11.32 2.85 17.51
CA THR A 86 -10.47 1.87 16.83
C THR A 86 -9.25 1.55 17.67
N ARG A 87 -8.52 2.56 18.16
CA ARG A 87 -7.34 2.37 19.01
C ARG A 87 -7.65 1.62 20.30
N LEU A 88 -8.81 1.87 20.92
CA LEU A 88 -9.26 1.09 22.07
C LEU A 88 -9.49 -0.39 21.73
N ALA A 89 -10.00 -0.68 20.54
CA ALA A 89 -10.16 -2.06 20.07
C ALA A 89 -8.81 -2.72 19.77
N LEU A 90 -7.89 -2.01 19.11
CA LEU A 90 -6.53 -2.46 18.84
C LEU A 90 -5.76 -2.76 20.12
N PHE A 91 -5.87 -1.91 21.14
CA PHE A 91 -5.26 -2.16 22.45
C PHE A 91 -5.66 -3.53 23.02
N LYS A 92 -6.94 -3.90 22.95
CA LYS A 92 -7.41 -5.21 23.45
C LYS A 92 -6.85 -6.38 22.62
N ILE A 93 -6.72 -6.19 21.32
CA ILE A 93 -6.12 -7.19 20.41
C ILE A 93 -4.64 -7.40 20.78
N ILE A 94 -3.89 -6.30 20.95
CA ILE A 94 -2.47 -6.33 21.30
C ILE A 94 -2.24 -6.98 22.67
N GLU A 95 -3.11 -6.73 23.65
CA GLU A 95 -3.05 -7.38 24.97
C GLU A 95 -3.36 -8.88 24.89
N THR A 96 -4.21 -9.30 23.94
CA THR A 96 -4.50 -10.71 23.69
C THR A 96 -3.31 -11.40 23.05
N ASP A 97 -2.72 -10.75 22.04
CA ASP A 97 -1.54 -11.24 21.35
C ASP A 97 -0.73 -10.11 20.70
N ARG A 98 0.48 -9.92 21.21
CA ARG A 98 1.42 -8.90 20.75
C ARG A 98 2.09 -9.23 19.42
N SER A 99 1.99 -10.49 18.97
CA SER A 99 2.50 -10.90 17.65
C SER A 99 1.56 -10.53 16.50
N CYS A 100 0.37 -9.99 16.80
CA CYS A 100 -0.49 -9.33 15.81
C CYS A 100 0.12 -7.99 15.37
N ILE A 101 1.12 -8.05 14.49
CA ILE A 101 1.91 -6.89 14.02
C ILE A 101 1.03 -5.81 13.43
N ASP A 102 0.04 -6.18 12.62
CA ASP A 102 -0.86 -5.23 11.97
C ASP A 102 -1.71 -4.40 12.94
N ALA A 103 -2.09 -4.98 14.09
CA ALA A 103 -2.82 -4.24 15.12
C ALA A 103 -1.93 -3.17 15.77
N ARG A 104 -0.65 -3.51 16.00
CA ARG A 104 0.35 -2.59 16.52
C ARG A 104 0.69 -1.50 15.51
N LEU A 105 0.84 -1.88 14.23
CA LEU A 105 1.09 -0.95 13.13
C LEU A 105 -0.04 0.06 13.00
N LEU A 106 -1.29 -0.40 12.98
CA LEU A 106 -2.43 0.50 12.85
C LEU A 106 -2.57 1.41 14.07
N ASP A 107 -2.29 0.93 15.30
CA ASP A 107 -2.29 1.79 16.48
C ASP A 107 -1.24 2.91 16.40
N LEU A 108 -0.05 2.61 15.88
CA LEU A 108 0.99 3.62 15.63
C LEU A 108 0.56 4.66 14.57
N LEU A 109 -0.06 4.21 13.47
CA LEU A 109 -0.51 5.11 12.39
C LEU A 109 -1.68 5.99 12.79
N LEU A 110 -2.52 5.53 13.73
CA LEU A 110 -3.63 6.31 14.29
C LEU A 110 -3.19 7.19 15.47
N ALA A 111 -1.93 7.11 15.89
CA ALA A 111 -1.43 7.97 16.95
C ALA A 111 -1.31 9.42 16.45
N ASP A 112 -1.88 10.36 17.21
CA ASP A 112 -1.74 11.80 16.96
C ASP A 112 -0.36 12.27 17.45
N VAL A 113 0.68 11.93 16.70
CA VAL A 113 2.09 12.27 16.97
C VAL A 113 2.75 12.83 15.72
N PRO A 114 3.82 13.65 15.87
CA PRO A 114 4.61 14.11 14.73
C PRO A 114 5.11 12.97 13.85
N LEU A 115 5.18 13.21 12.53
CA LEU A 115 5.57 12.19 11.55
C LEU A 115 6.93 11.53 11.85
N ASP A 116 7.91 12.30 12.33
CA ASP A 116 9.23 11.77 12.68
C ASP A 116 9.19 10.83 13.90
N ASP A 117 8.30 11.10 14.86
CA ASP A 117 8.07 10.22 16.00
C ASP A 117 7.39 8.92 15.55
N CYS A 118 6.36 9.04 14.70
CA CYS A 118 5.70 7.89 14.09
C CYS A 118 6.70 7.03 13.29
N LEU A 119 7.53 7.63 12.44
CA LEU A 119 8.55 6.91 11.67
C LEU A 119 9.57 6.19 12.56
N ARG A 120 10.00 6.82 13.66
CA ARG A 120 10.90 6.16 14.62
C ARG A 120 10.25 4.92 15.23
N ASP A 121 8.99 5.01 15.61
CA ASP A 121 8.28 3.92 16.26
C ASP A 121 7.93 2.79 15.25
N LEU A 122 7.62 3.14 14.00
CA LEU A 122 7.50 2.20 12.88
C LEU A 122 8.82 1.45 12.62
N LEU A 123 9.97 2.13 12.65
CA LEU A 123 11.29 1.48 12.54
C LEU A 123 11.55 0.51 13.69
N ALA A 124 11.07 0.82 14.90
CA ALA A 124 11.18 -0.10 16.02
C ALA A 124 10.31 -1.34 15.81
N LEU A 125 9.06 -1.15 15.36
CA LEU A 125 8.15 -2.26 15.06
C LEU A 125 8.66 -3.15 13.92
N GLU A 126 9.15 -2.57 12.81
CA GLU A 126 9.74 -3.33 11.70
C GLU A 126 10.87 -4.23 12.18
N ARG A 127 11.79 -3.70 12.99
CA ARG A 127 12.93 -4.46 13.51
C ARG A 127 12.49 -5.61 14.40
N GLU A 128 11.52 -5.36 15.27
CA GLU A 128 10.99 -6.37 16.17
C GLU A 128 10.28 -7.49 15.40
N ALA A 129 9.38 -7.13 14.46
CA ALA A 129 8.68 -8.08 13.61
C ALA A 129 9.66 -8.92 12.78
N ARG A 130 10.66 -8.29 12.17
CA ARG A 130 11.70 -8.99 11.41
C ARG A 130 12.47 -9.99 12.27
N GLU A 131 12.82 -9.63 13.51
CA GLU A 131 13.55 -10.54 14.40
C GLU A 131 12.67 -11.70 14.87
N GLN A 132 11.38 -11.46 15.10
CA GLN A 132 10.41 -12.53 15.41
C GLN A 132 10.30 -13.54 14.26
N ILE A 133 10.15 -13.06 13.02
CA ILE A 133 10.09 -13.92 11.83
C ILE A 133 11.38 -14.71 11.68
N ARG A 134 12.56 -14.10 11.84
CA ARG A 134 13.85 -14.80 11.75
C ARG A 134 14.05 -15.86 12.85
N CYS A 135 13.45 -15.66 14.01
CA CYS A 135 13.44 -16.68 15.07
C CYS A 135 12.51 -17.85 14.72
N ALA A 136 11.41 -17.59 13.99
CA ALA A 136 10.44 -18.61 13.58
C ALA A 136 10.85 -19.36 12.30
N HIS A 137 11.58 -18.70 11.41
CA HIS A 137 11.93 -19.19 10.07
C HIS A 137 13.41 -18.95 9.76
N ASP A 138 14.22 -20.01 9.81
CA ASP A 138 15.66 -19.95 9.53
C ASP A 138 16.01 -19.60 8.07
N ASP A 139 15.08 -19.84 7.15
CA ASP A 139 15.21 -19.58 5.72
C ASP A 139 14.60 -18.26 5.26
N PHE A 140 13.97 -17.50 6.16
CA PHE A 140 13.52 -16.14 5.87
C PHE A 140 14.72 -15.18 5.75
N ASP A 141 14.76 -14.44 4.64
CA ASP A 141 15.80 -13.47 4.34
C ASP A 141 15.21 -12.30 3.51
N PRO A 142 15.09 -11.09 4.10
CA PRO A 142 14.56 -9.91 3.41
C PRO A 142 15.28 -9.55 2.10
N GLU A 143 16.53 -10.00 1.93
CA GLU A 143 17.33 -9.73 0.72
C GLU A 143 17.26 -10.86 -0.31
N ALA A 144 16.72 -12.03 0.04
CA ALA A 144 16.55 -13.13 -0.89
C ALA A 144 15.43 -12.83 -1.91
N PRO A 145 15.53 -13.32 -3.15
CA PRO A 145 14.40 -13.34 -4.08
C PRO A 145 13.20 -14.03 -3.44
N GLY A 146 12.03 -13.40 -3.44
CA GLY A 146 10.83 -13.96 -2.81
C GLY A 146 10.82 -13.96 -1.29
N LEU A 147 11.84 -13.43 -0.61
CA LEU A 147 12.05 -13.42 0.85
C LEU A 147 12.46 -14.76 1.50
N TRP A 148 12.53 -15.85 0.72
CA TRP A 148 12.76 -17.20 1.25
C TRP A 148 13.94 -17.87 0.54
N ARG A 149 14.95 -18.30 1.30
CA ARG A 149 16.16 -18.92 0.74
C ARG A 149 15.83 -20.29 0.12
N GLY A 150 16.14 -20.43 -1.16
CA GLY A 150 16.01 -21.71 -1.88
C GLY A 150 14.58 -22.08 -2.27
N ALA A 151 13.59 -21.26 -1.94
CA ALA A 151 12.22 -21.42 -2.42
C ALA A 151 12.10 -20.99 -3.89
N ASN A 152 11.31 -21.72 -4.67
CA ASN A 152 10.87 -21.22 -5.98
C ASN A 152 9.76 -20.15 -5.82
N GLU A 153 9.30 -19.56 -6.93
CA GLU A 153 8.33 -18.45 -6.87
C GLU A 153 6.98 -18.84 -6.25
N ASP A 154 6.47 -20.04 -6.56
CA ASP A 154 5.18 -20.52 -6.05
C ASP A 154 5.27 -20.86 -4.55
N GLU A 155 6.36 -21.51 -4.14
CA GLU A 155 6.65 -21.80 -2.73
C GLU A 155 6.81 -20.52 -1.91
N ALA A 156 7.56 -19.54 -2.43
CA ALA A 156 7.73 -18.24 -1.79
C ALA A 156 6.39 -17.50 -1.67
N ALA A 157 5.54 -17.57 -2.69
CA ALA A 157 4.21 -16.97 -2.67
C ALA A 157 3.30 -17.60 -1.62
N ALA A 158 3.24 -18.94 -1.57
CA ALA A 158 2.43 -19.66 -0.58
C ALA A 158 2.87 -19.33 0.85
N ARG A 159 4.18 -19.44 1.13
CA ARG A 159 4.72 -19.15 2.47
C ARG A 159 4.47 -17.72 2.93
N THR A 160 4.62 -16.75 2.02
CA THR A 160 4.34 -15.34 2.34
C THR A 160 2.86 -15.13 2.68
N LEU A 161 1.95 -15.74 1.91
CA LEU A 161 0.52 -15.56 2.08
C LEU A 161 -0.05 -16.30 3.30
N GLU A 162 0.57 -17.42 3.67
CA GLU A 162 0.19 -18.26 4.80
C GLU A 162 0.75 -17.77 6.15
N ASP A 163 1.68 -16.80 6.15
CA ASP A 163 2.32 -16.26 7.35
C ASP A 163 1.90 -14.81 7.65
N PRO A 164 0.97 -14.60 8.59
CA PRO A 164 0.52 -13.27 9.02
C PRO A 164 1.62 -12.38 9.58
N GLN A 165 2.69 -12.94 10.16
CA GLN A 165 3.80 -12.14 10.70
C GLN A 165 4.61 -11.52 9.55
N VAL A 166 4.86 -12.30 8.49
CA VAL A 166 5.53 -11.81 7.27
C VAL A 166 4.68 -10.75 6.58
N ILE A 167 3.36 -10.95 6.46
CA ILE A 167 2.45 -9.95 5.90
C ILE A 167 2.43 -8.67 6.74
N GLY A 168 2.29 -8.78 8.06
CA GLY A 168 2.31 -7.62 8.95
C GLY A 168 3.64 -6.86 8.93
N TRP A 169 4.77 -7.57 8.78
CA TRP A 169 6.06 -6.94 8.54
C TRP A 169 6.11 -6.22 7.18
N LEU A 170 5.61 -6.83 6.10
CA LEU A 170 5.51 -6.17 4.80
C LEU A 170 4.66 -4.91 4.85
N HIS A 171 3.57 -4.89 5.61
CA HIS A 171 2.78 -3.69 5.86
C HIS A 171 3.59 -2.61 6.60
N CYS A 172 4.42 -2.99 7.57
CA CYS A 172 5.33 -2.04 8.23
C CYS A 172 6.34 -1.44 7.24
N VAL A 173 6.93 -2.27 6.37
CA VAL A 173 7.89 -1.82 5.35
C VAL A 173 7.22 -0.88 4.33
N GLU A 174 5.98 -1.18 3.91
CA GLU A 174 5.22 -0.31 3.02
C GLU A 174 4.86 1.02 3.68
N ALA A 175 4.43 1.00 4.94
CA ALA A 175 4.16 2.22 5.71
C ALA A 175 5.43 3.08 5.89
N LEU A 176 6.58 2.46 6.14
CA LEU A 176 7.89 3.14 6.18
C LEU A 176 8.28 3.73 4.83
N SER A 177 8.00 3.02 3.74
CA SER A 177 8.24 3.48 2.38
C SER A 177 7.44 4.76 2.08
N GLN A 178 6.13 4.72 2.36
CA GLN A 178 5.22 5.85 2.14
C GLN A 178 5.53 7.03 3.06
N GLY A 179 5.71 6.79 4.35
CA GLY A 179 6.09 7.85 5.30
C GLY A 179 7.45 8.48 4.97
N SER A 180 8.40 7.70 4.43
CA SER A 180 9.67 8.23 3.92
C SER A 180 9.47 9.09 2.67
N LEU A 181 8.56 8.72 1.76
CA LEU A 181 8.25 9.51 0.57
C LEU A 181 7.67 10.87 0.97
N THR A 182 6.65 10.87 1.83
CA THR A 182 5.95 12.08 2.32
C THR A 182 6.87 13.00 3.13
N SER A 183 7.86 12.44 3.83
CA SER A 183 8.86 13.22 4.58
C SER A 183 10.13 13.55 3.80
N ALA A 184 10.10 13.44 2.47
CA ALA A 184 11.21 13.75 1.56
C ALA A 184 12.49 12.92 1.77
N ARG A 185 12.40 11.74 2.39
CA ARG A 185 13.49 10.77 2.56
C ARG A 185 13.54 9.78 1.39
N TYR A 186 13.68 10.31 0.17
CA TYR A 186 13.47 9.55 -1.08
C TYR A 186 14.34 8.29 -1.25
N ARG A 187 15.60 8.31 -0.78
CA ARG A 187 16.46 7.11 -0.82
C ARG A 187 15.92 5.99 0.08
N ALA A 188 15.45 6.34 1.27
CA ALA A 188 14.84 5.38 2.19
C ALA A 188 13.52 4.86 1.63
N ALA A 189 12.67 5.75 1.07
CA ALA A 189 11.44 5.37 0.40
C ALA A 189 11.69 4.33 -0.71
N GLY A 190 12.65 4.60 -1.61
CA GLY A 190 13.04 3.66 -2.66
C GLY A 190 13.56 2.33 -2.13
N THR A 191 14.36 2.35 -1.05
CA THR A 191 14.91 1.13 -0.44
C THR A 191 13.80 0.24 0.13
N TYR A 192 12.87 0.80 0.91
CA TYR A 192 11.74 0.05 1.45
C TYR A 192 10.79 -0.43 0.36
N ALA A 193 10.52 0.38 -0.65
CA ALA A 193 9.72 -0.04 -1.80
C ALA A 193 10.34 -1.25 -2.53
N GLN A 194 11.65 -1.25 -2.76
CA GLN A 194 12.35 -2.39 -3.36
C GLN A 194 12.24 -3.65 -2.50
N GLN A 195 12.32 -3.51 -1.19
CA GLN A 195 12.17 -4.62 -0.26
C GLN A 195 10.76 -5.25 -0.33
N VAL A 196 9.71 -4.44 -0.41
CA VAL A 196 8.33 -4.93 -0.62
C VAL A 196 8.20 -5.65 -1.97
N LEU A 197 8.78 -5.10 -3.05
CA LEU A 197 8.72 -5.69 -4.39
C LEU A 197 9.39 -7.07 -4.51
N ARG A 198 10.25 -7.45 -3.57
CA ARG A 198 10.84 -8.80 -3.53
C ARG A 198 9.83 -9.86 -3.14
N ALA A 199 8.78 -9.50 -2.40
CA ALA A 199 7.80 -10.45 -1.89
C ALA A 199 7.01 -11.11 -3.03
N ARG A 200 6.90 -12.43 -2.97
CA ARG A 200 5.99 -13.20 -3.83
C ARG A 200 4.70 -13.46 -3.07
N GLY A 201 3.57 -13.56 -3.77
CA GLY A 201 2.25 -13.77 -3.14
C GLY A 201 1.67 -12.55 -2.44
N TYR A 202 2.43 -11.45 -2.31
CA TYR A 202 1.98 -10.19 -1.69
C TYR A 202 1.51 -9.18 -2.75
N ALA A 203 0.20 -9.05 -2.94
CA ALA A 203 -0.36 -8.03 -3.83
C ALA A 203 -0.06 -6.62 -3.30
N ASN A 204 0.62 -5.81 -4.12
CA ASN A 204 1.07 -4.47 -3.77
C ASN A 204 1.33 -3.61 -5.01
N HIS A 205 1.54 -2.31 -4.77
CA HIS A 205 1.92 -1.33 -5.79
C HIS A 205 3.20 -0.56 -5.37
N ALA A 206 4.13 -1.21 -4.69
CA ALA A 206 5.33 -0.56 -4.17
C ALA A 206 6.24 0.01 -5.29
N GLU A 207 6.10 -0.48 -6.53
CA GLU A 207 6.72 0.10 -7.71
C GLU A 207 6.37 1.57 -7.88
N GLY A 208 5.17 1.97 -7.44
CA GLY A 208 4.74 3.35 -7.54
C GLY A 208 5.61 4.30 -6.72
N THR A 209 5.83 3.96 -5.46
CA THR A 209 6.72 4.72 -4.55
C THR A 209 8.15 4.74 -5.08
N LEU A 210 8.62 3.60 -5.62
CA LEU A 210 9.96 3.50 -6.19
C LEU A 210 10.13 4.42 -7.41
N PHE A 211 9.18 4.42 -8.36
CA PHE A 211 9.23 5.30 -9.53
C PHE A 211 9.23 6.78 -9.14
N LEU A 212 8.39 7.18 -8.18
CA LEU A 212 8.35 8.55 -7.69
C LEU A 212 9.65 8.96 -7.00
N ALA A 213 10.20 8.09 -6.14
CA ALA A 213 11.48 8.33 -5.47
C ALA A 213 12.64 8.47 -6.47
N LEU A 214 12.74 7.58 -7.46
CA LEU A 214 13.78 7.61 -8.49
C LEU A 214 13.64 8.84 -9.40
N ALA A 215 12.43 9.19 -9.81
CA ALA A 215 12.18 10.41 -10.56
C ALA A 215 12.58 11.66 -9.78
N ARG A 216 12.29 11.70 -8.48
CA ARG A 216 12.67 12.81 -7.60
C ARG A 216 14.18 12.92 -7.37
N LEU A 217 14.87 11.78 -7.32
CA LEU A 217 16.33 11.69 -7.22
C LEU A 217 17.04 11.89 -8.57
N GLU A 218 16.29 12.03 -9.67
CA GLU A 218 16.81 12.17 -11.03
C GLU A 218 17.67 10.98 -11.48
N ASP A 219 17.42 9.80 -10.89
CA ASP A 219 18.15 8.57 -11.19
C ASP A 219 17.52 7.86 -12.40
N GLU A 220 17.88 8.35 -13.59
CA GLU A 220 17.33 7.86 -14.86
C GLU A 220 17.66 6.38 -15.11
N ASP A 221 18.89 5.96 -14.80
CA ASP A 221 19.35 4.60 -15.05
C ASP A 221 18.59 3.59 -14.18
N ALA A 222 18.47 3.87 -12.88
CA ALA A 222 17.71 3.02 -11.98
C ALA A 222 16.20 3.04 -12.30
N PHE A 223 15.64 4.19 -12.69
CA PHE A 223 14.23 4.30 -13.08
C PHE A 223 13.89 3.33 -14.22
N PHE A 224 14.68 3.36 -15.29
CA PHE A 224 14.44 2.47 -16.44
C PHE A 224 14.90 1.03 -16.19
N ALA A 225 15.90 0.78 -15.35
CA ALA A 225 16.26 -0.58 -14.93
C ALA A 225 15.11 -1.24 -14.14
N CYS A 226 14.48 -0.49 -13.23
CA CYS A 226 13.32 -0.94 -12.47
C CYS A 226 12.14 -1.29 -13.39
N SER A 227 11.79 -0.40 -14.33
CA SER A 227 10.72 -0.66 -15.30
C SER A 227 10.99 -1.93 -16.12
N ARG A 228 12.24 -2.14 -16.58
CA ARG A 228 12.60 -3.38 -17.30
C ARG A 228 12.50 -4.64 -16.44
N ALA A 229 12.83 -4.54 -15.15
CA ALA A 229 12.78 -5.68 -14.22
C ALA A 229 11.33 -6.10 -13.90
N ILE A 230 10.41 -5.14 -13.81
CA ILE A 230 8.99 -5.40 -13.58
C ILE A 230 8.28 -5.84 -14.87
N GLY A 231 8.69 -5.29 -16.01
CA GLY A 231 8.12 -5.61 -17.33
C GLY A 231 6.96 -4.69 -17.72
N GLU A 232 6.14 -5.15 -18.67
CA GLU A 232 5.09 -4.34 -19.33
C GLU A 232 4.09 -3.72 -18.33
N ALA A 233 3.76 -4.44 -17.25
CA ALA A 233 2.86 -3.94 -16.21
C ALA A 233 3.35 -2.65 -15.54
N ALA A 234 4.67 -2.43 -15.46
CA ALA A 234 5.21 -1.16 -14.97
C ALA A 234 4.90 -0.01 -15.93
N GLU A 235 4.95 -0.24 -17.24
CA GLU A 235 4.73 0.83 -18.22
C GLU A 235 3.27 1.28 -18.32
N GLU A 236 2.34 0.46 -17.83
CA GLU A 236 0.91 0.78 -17.66
C GLU A 236 0.61 1.48 -16.32
N SER A 237 1.57 1.51 -15.40
CA SER A 237 1.37 2.07 -14.06
C SER A 237 1.23 3.60 -14.10
N PRO A 238 0.19 4.19 -13.46
CA PRO A 238 0.07 5.64 -13.37
C PRO A 238 1.28 6.32 -12.70
N TRP A 239 1.90 5.65 -11.72
CA TRP A 239 3.12 6.14 -11.07
C TRP A 239 4.33 6.14 -12.01
N TYR A 240 4.46 5.16 -12.90
CA TYR A 240 5.51 5.16 -13.92
C TYR A 240 5.29 6.30 -14.91
N LEU A 241 4.07 6.46 -15.42
CA LEU A 241 3.75 7.50 -16.42
C LEU A 241 3.93 8.91 -15.84
N LEU A 242 3.49 9.15 -14.61
CA LEU A 242 3.72 10.40 -13.89
C LEU A 242 5.19 10.59 -13.54
N GLY A 243 5.85 9.56 -12.98
CA GLY A 243 7.26 9.57 -12.61
C GLY A 243 8.17 9.85 -13.80
N ARG A 244 7.90 9.25 -14.97
CA ARG A 244 8.63 9.49 -16.22
C ARG A 244 8.47 10.94 -16.68
N THR A 245 7.27 11.51 -16.50
CA THR A 245 7.00 12.92 -16.81
C THR A 245 7.82 13.85 -15.91
N LEU A 246 7.79 13.60 -14.60
CA LEU A 246 8.58 14.34 -13.60
C LEU A 246 10.08 14.23 -13.87
N LEU A 247 10.59 13.03 -14.11
CA LEU A 247 12.00 12.76 -14.40
C LEU A 247 12.48 13.57 -15.62
N PHE A 248 11.79 13.46 -16.76
CA PHE A 248 12.19 14.21 -17.96
C PHE A 248 12.05 15.72 -17.80
N TYR A 249 11.08 16.18 -17.01
CA TYR A 249 10.92 17.61 -16.72
C TYR A 249 12.13 18.13 -15.92
N LYS A 250 12.51 17.43 -14.85
CA LYS A 250 13.62 17.79 -13.96
C LYS A 250 14.97 17.74 -14.70
N LEU A 251 15.16 16.75 -15.56
CA LEU A 251 16.33 16.65 -16.45
C LEU A 251 16.37 17.71 -17.58
N GLY A 252 15.42 18.65 -17.62
CA GLY A 252 15.37 19.71 -18.63
C GLY A 252 14.95 19.26 -20.03
N ARG A 253 14.53 18.00 -20.20
CA ARG A 253 14.16 17.40 -21.49
C ARG A 253 12.70 17.72 -21.85
N ARG A 254 12.38 19.01 -22.02
CA ARG A 254 11.00 19.52 -22.18
C ARG A 254 10.19 18.84 -23.30
N LYS A 255 10.81 18.47 -24.42
CA LYS A 255 10.12 17.73 -25.51
C LYS A 255 9.69 16.33 -25.06
N ASN A 256 10.55 15.61 -24.35
CA ASN A 256 10.28 14.27 -23.85
C ASN A 256 9.26 14.33 -22.71
N ALA A 257 9.41 15.29 -21.79
CA ALA A 257 8.45 15.54 -20.71
C ALA A 257 7.05 15.82 -21.26
N ARG A 258 6.93 16.67 -22.30
CA ARG A 258 5.64 16.95 -22.95
C ARG A 258 4.99 15.70 -23.55
N ARG A 259 5.79 14.84 -24.20
CA ARG A 259 5.29 13.57 -24.75
C ARG A 259 4.85 12.63 -23.64
N ALA A 260 5.63 12.54 -22.56
CA ALA A 260 5.29 11.72 -21.40
C ALA A 260 4.03 12.21 -20.69
N LEU A 261 3.84 13.53 -20.54
CA LEU A 261 2.64 14.09 -19.93
C LEU A 261 1.39 13.78 -20.76
N ARG A 262 1.47 13.87 -22.10
CA ARG A 262 0.35 13.48 -22.97
C ARG A 262 0.02 11.98 -22.87
N ASP A 263 1.05 11.15 -22.71
CA ASP A 263 0.90 9.71 -22.50
C ASP A 263 0.19 9.43 -21.17
N PHE A 264 0.63 10.07 -20.07
CA PHE A 264 -0.04 10.04 -18.77
C PHE A 264 -1.49 10.51 -18.85
N ALA A 265 -1.75 11.69 -19.42
CA ALA A 265 -3.10 12.25 -19.54
C ALA A 265 -4.02 11.39 -20.43
N GLY A 266 -3.47 10.72 -21.45
CA GLY A 266 -4.24 9.87 -22.37
C GLY A 266 -4.53 8.47 -21.85
N ARG A 267 -3.68 7.92 -20.97
CA ARG A 267 -3.78 6.54 -20.48
C ARG A 267 -4.29 6.44 -19.05
N CYS A 268 -4.07 7.46 -18.23
CA CYS A 268 -4.52 7.50 -16.85
C CYS A 268 -5.81 8.32 -16.75
N GLU A 269 -6.97 7.65 -16.68
CA GLU A 269 -8.26 8.30 -16.46
C GLU A 269 -8.18 9.22 -15.23
N GLY A 270 -8.61 10.47 -15.35
CA GLY A 270 -8.54 11.47 -14.27
C GLY A 270 -7.13 11.99 -13.93
N GLY A 271 -6.06 11.43 -14.49
CA GLY A 271 -4.68 11.82 -14.15
C GLY A 271 -4.39 13.31 -14.40
N ALA A 272 -4.85 13.86 -15.53
CA ALA A 272 -4.74 15.29 -15.82
C ALA A 272 -5.55 16.14 -14.83
N PHE A 273 -6.75 15.68 -14.45
CA PHE A 273 -7.61 16.39 -13.51
C PHE A 273 -6.96 16.51 -12.13
N PHE A 274 -6.54 15.39 -11.54
CA PHE A 274 -5.91 15.40 -10.21
C PHE A 274 -4.57 16.15 -10.20
N LEU A 275 -3.82 16.12 -11.31
CA LEU A 275 -2.57 16.87 -11.43
C LEU A 275 -2.79 18.38 -11.39
N LEU A 276 -3.88 18.87 -12.01
CA LEU A 276 -4.22 20.29 -12.05
C LEU A 276 -5.06 20.74 -10.85
N ASN A 277 -5.80 19.81 -10.23
CA ASN A 277 -6.72 20.06 -9.14
C ASN A 277 -6.41 19.08 -7.98
N PRO A 278 -5.42 19.41 -7.13
CA PRO A 278 -5.07 18.58 -5.98
C PRO A 278 -6.30 18.32 -5.11
N THR A 279 -6.67 17.05 -5.01
CA THR A 279 -7.84 16.59 -4.27
C THR A 279 -7.37 15.74 -3.10
N TYR A 280 -7.90 16.01 -1.91
CA TYR A 280 -7.58 15.24 -0.71
C TYR A 280 -7.84 13.74 -0.89
N LEU A 281 -6.95 12.92 -0.36
CA LEU A 281 -7.12 11.47 -0.28
C LEU A 281 -6.85 11.03 1.17
N THR A 282 -7.72 10.17 1.69
CA THR A 282 -7.57 9.64 3.06
C THR A 282 -6.25 8.89 3.19
N PRO A 283 -5.44 9.17 4.25
CA PRO A 283 -4.18 8.47 4.48
C PRO A 283 -4.33 6.94 4.44
N TYR A 284 -3.27 6.27 4.00
CA TYR A 284 -3.22 4.81 3.94
C TYR A 284 -3.19 4.20 5.34
N LEU A 285 -4.11 3.27 5.61
CA LEU A 285 -4.31 2.67 6.94
C LEU A 285 -4.44 1.14 6.82
N PRO A 286 -3.33 0.37 6.91
CA PRO A 286 -1.94 0.82 6.99
C PRO A 286 -1.24 0.98 5.64
N VAL A 287 -1.76 0.37 4.58
CA VAL A 287 -1.13 0.28 3.25
C VAL A 287 -2.06 0.82 2.18
N ARG A 288 -1.54 0.96 0.95
CA ARG A 288 -2.32 1.48 -0.17
C ARG A 288 -3.58 0.61 -0.37
N PRO A 289 -4.79 1.21 -0.35
CA PRO A 289 -6.01 0.45 -0.56
C PRO A 289 -6.12 0.03 -2.03
N GLU A 290 -6.66 -1.15 -2.25
CA GLU A 290 -7.11 -1.58 -3.58
C GLU A 290 -8.24 -0.68 -4.08
N VAL A 291 -8.26 -0.43 -5.38
CA VAL A 291 -9.22 0.47 -6.01
C VAL A 291 -10.02 -0.23 -7.10
N SER A 292 -11.33 -0.03 -7.08
CA SER A 292 -12.25 -0.62 -8.05
C SER A 292 -12.29 0.12 -9.39
N GLU A 293 -11.93 1.39 -9.41
CA GLU A 293 -11.97 2.24 -10.59
C GLU A 293 -10.57 2.70 -10.99
N ALA A 294 -10.27 2.67 -12.30
CA ALA A 294 -8.96 3.05 -12.82
C ALA A 294 -8.55 4.48 -12.44
N TRP A 295 -9.50 5.43 -12.44
CA TRP A 295 -9.20 6.81 -12.07
C TRP A 295 -8.80 7.00 -10.61
N ARG A 296 -9.26 6.15 -9.69
CA ARG A 296 -8.83 6.17 -8.28
C ARG A 296 -7.36 5.80 -8.15
N ARG A 297 -6.85 4.91 -9.02
CA ARG A 297 -5.41 4.60 -9.09
C ARG A 297 -4.60 5.79 -9.60
N SER A 298 -5.12 6.52 -10.60
CA SER A 298 -4.51 7.78 -11.04
C SER A 298 -4.47 8.82 -9.93
N HIS A 299 -5.56 8.93 -9.14
CA HIS A 299 -5.63 9.82 -7.98
C HIS A 299 -4.59 9.46 -6.92
N GLN A 300 -4.45 8.18 -6.56
CA GLN A 300 -3.41 7.71 -5.65
C GLN A 300 -2.00 8.10 -6.15
N ALA A 301 -1.70 7.89 -7.43
CA ALA A 301 -0.39 8.21 -7.98
C ALA A 301 -0.06 9.71 -7.93
N VAL A 302 -1.04 10.57 -8.23
CA VAL A 302 -0.86 12.03 -8.13
C VAL A 302 -0.75 12.47 -6.67
N TRP A 303 -1.58 11.92 -5.78
CA TRP A 303 -1.56 12.23 -4.36
C TRP A 303 -0.22 11.90 -3.71
N GLU A 304 0.33 10.70 -3.96
CA GLU A 304 1.66 10.32 -3.48
C GLU A 304 2.78 11.21 -4.06
N ALA A 305 2.58 11.73 -5.26
CA ALA A 305 3.51 12.64 -5.91
C ALA A 305 3.35 14.10 -5.47
N ASP A 306 2.34 14.46 -4.67
CA ASP A 306 1.98 15.85 -4.37
C ASP A 306 3.16 16.64 -3.80
N GLY A 307 3.85 16.09 -2.81
CA GLY A 307 5.06 16.72 -2.25
C GLY A 307 6.17 16.92 -3.29
N ILE A 308 6.34 15.97 -4.23
CA ILE A 308 7.33 16.09 -5.31
C ILE A 308 6.91 17.15 -6.34
N ILE A 309 5.62 17.21 -6.65
CA ILE A 309 5.02 18.18 -7.59
C ILE A 309 5.15 19.59 -7.02
N ALA A 310 4.77 19.79 -5.76
CA ALA A 310 4.89 21.06 -5.05
C ALA A 310 6.36 21.53 -4.97
N ASP A 311 7.30 20.61 -4.74
CA ASP A 311 8.74 20.87 -4.71
C ASP A 311 9.38 21.05 -6.08
N THR A 312 8.65 20.83 -7.18
CA THR A 312 9.18 20.97 -8.56
C THR A 312 8.68 22.27 -9.18
N PRO A 313 9.54 23.30 -9.31
CA PRO A 313 9.13 24.62 -9.75
C PRO A 313 8.42 24.62 -11.10
N ASP A 314 7.30 25.34 -11.14
CA ASP A 314 6.44 25.54 -12.30
C ASP A 314 5.88 24.26 -12.93
N PHE A 315 6.01 23.08 -12.31
CA PHE A 315 5.59 21.82 -12.93
C PHE A 315 4.10 21.80 -13.27
N ALA A 316 3.23 22.10 -12.28
CA ALA A 316 1.78 22.12 -12.47
C ALA A 316 1.35 23.20 -13.49
N ASN A 317 1.89 24.42 -13.36
CA ASN A 317 1.62 25.51 -14.30
C ASN A 317 2.06 25.14 -15.72
N TRP A 318 3.25 24.55 -15.88
CA TRP A 318 3.72 24.05 -17.17
C TRP A 318 2.83 22.94 -17.71
N ALA A 319 2.37 22.02 -16.86
CA ALA A 319 1.52 20.91 -17.27
C ALA A 319 0.21 21.41 -17.89
N ALA A 320 -0.40 22.45 -17.32
CA ALA A 320 -1.58 23.11 -17.89
C ALA A 320 -1.34 23.66 -19.30
N THR A 321 -0.14 24.19 -19.59
CA THR A 321 0.20 24.70 -20.93
C THR A 321 0.39 23.61 -21.99
N VAL A 322 0.45 22.34 -21.60
CA VAL A 322 0.59 21.24 -22.56
C VAL A 322 -0.75 20.97 -23.23
N GLU A 323 -0.79 21.23 -24.53
CA GLU A 323 -1.94 20.95 -25.40
C GLU A 323 -2.56 19.58 -25.11
N GLY A 324 -3.87 19.59 -24.84
CA GLY A 324 -4.70 18.44 -24.53
C GLY A 324 -4.91 18.17 -23.04
N VAL A 325 -4.07 18.71 -22.15
CA VAL A 325 -4.13 18.41 -20.70
C VAL A 325 -5.33 19.07 -20.03
N GLU A 326 -5.54 20.38 -20.22
CA GLU A 326 -6.73 21.08 -19.68
C GLU A 326 -8.03 20.47 -20.21
N ALA A 327 -8.11 20.20 -21.51
CA ALA A 327 -9.29 19.57 -22.11
C ALA A 327 -9.57 18.17 -21.52
N ALA A 328 -8.53 17.36 -21.26
CA ALA A 328 -8.68 16.07 -20.61
C ALA A 328 -9.15 16.20 -19.14
N SER A 329 -8.66 17.21 -18.42
CA SER A 329 -9.10 17.55 -17.07
C SER A 329 -10.58 17.93 -17.03
N GLU A 330 -11.00 18.87 -17.87
CA GLU A 330 -12.40 19.34 -17.95
C GLU A 330 -13.37 18.23 -18.39
N ASP A 331 -12.96 17.38 -19.33
CA ASP A 331 -13.78 16.26 -19.77
C ASP A 331 -14.02 15.24 -18.66
N PHE A 332 -12.98 14.92 -17.88
CA PHE A 332 -13.11 14.05 -16.72
C PHE A 332 -14.06 14.65 -15.68
N ALA A 333 -13.85 15.92 -15.30
CA ALA A 333 -14.71 16.61 -14.34
C ALA A 333 -16.18 16.56 -14.75
N ARG A 334 -16.47 16.88 -16.01
CA ARG A 334 -17.84 16.83 -16.58
C ARG A 334 -18.46 15.43 -16.53
N ARG A 335 -17.68 14.37 -16.79
CA ARG A 335 -18.17 12.99 -16.79
C ARG A 335 -18.41 12.42 -15.40
N ARG A 336 -17.63 12.85 -14.41
CA ARG A 336 -17.63 12.29 -13.05
C ARG A 336 -18.28 13.19 -12.00
N GLY A 337 -18.65 14.42 -12.36
CA GLY A 337 -19.35 15.35 -11.48
C GLY A 337 -18.45 16.06 -10.46
N PHE A 338 -17.18 16.27 -10.82
CA PHE A 338 -16.24 17.08 -10.04
C PHE A 338 -16.33 18.57 -10.38
#